data_AF-A0A2W6DBW9-F1
#
_entry.id   AF-A0A2W6DBW9-F1
#
_cell.length_a   1.000
_cell.length_b   1.000
_cell.length_c   1.000
_cell.angle_alpha   90.00
_cell.angle_beta   90.00
_cell.angle_gamma   90.00
#
_symmetry.space_group_name_H-M   'P 1'
#
loop_
_entity.id
_entity.type
_entity.pdbx_description
1 polymer ?
#
loop_
_entity_poly.entity_id
_entity_poly.type
_entity_poly.pdbx_seq_one_letter_code
_entity_poly.pdbx_strand_id
1 'polypeptide(L)'
;MRRSAAAVVFALAVATGIATPDATAMPPKGACISVQASGAMVREVPWAQNSLDPDRAWPFSRGAGVTVAVIDSGIDSDHPQLAQPGKVLPGFDFIRGRANADFDCVSHGTAVASIISGDPMPGIGFHGVAPDARLLPVRVSDLEAGAGEGGNAVNPSVFGTAIRYAVDHGARVINLSVVLYADVPVVREAIAYAVRRDVVVVAAVGNQHQRSGADPVPYPAAYPGVLGVGAITIEGVRLDASQVGPYVDLTAPGGGVLAATRANGYVFWDGTSFATPFVSGAAALVRAAFPTLSAVGVEQRLIATADAAPGGASGPEYGHGVLDPYRAVTDVLSGAPASIPPQPRLTTPAPDLAGAQRTAQAHKQAARADHTVAMLGGAVGAAALLLGLVILGRRRNFAPGLRWD
;
A
#
# COMPACT_ATOMS: atom_id res chain seq x y z
N MET A 1 42.05 -19.32 58.38
CA MET A 1 40.61 -19.57 58.14
C MET A 1 40.36 -19.50 56.64
N ARG A 2 39.83 -20.59 56.08
CA ARG A 2 39.76 -20.89 54.63
C ARG A 2 38.90 -19.86 53.89
N ARG A 3 39.45 -19.18 52.87
CA ARG A 3 38.70 -18.40 51.89
C ARG A 3 38.45 -19.30 50.67
N SER A 4 37.19 -19.60 50.41
CA SER A 4 36.72 -20.40 49.29
C SER A 4 37.00 -19.68 47.96
N ALA A 5 37.68 -20.38 47.05
CA ALA A 5 37.80 -19.98 45.65
C ALA A 5 36.57 -20.50 44.88
N ALA A 6 35.77 -19.60 44.31
CA ALA A 6 34.74 -19.95 43.34
C ALA A 6 35.30 -19.74 41.94
N ALA A 7 35.46 -20.84 41.19
CA ALA A 7 35.89 -20.82 39.80
C ALA A 7 34.74 -20.39 38.88
N VAL A 8 35.10 -19.59 37.88
CA VAL A 8 34.26 -19.05 36.80
C VAL A 8 33.93 -20.15 35.79
N VAL A 9 32.69 -20.16 35.28
CA VAL A 9 32.37 -20.78 33.98
C VAL A 9 31.61 -19.75 33.15
N PHE A 10 32.28 -19.14 32.18
CA PHE A 10 31.66 -18.36 31.11
C PHE A 10 31.46 -19.30 29.92
N ALA A 11 30.21 -19.63 29.61
CA ALA A 11 29.87 -20.31 28.36
C ALA A 11 29.79 -19.26 27.25
N LEU A 12 30.77 -19.24 26.34
CA LEU A 12 30.70 -18.46 25.12
C LEU A 12 29.85 -19.23 24.09
N ALA A 13 28.62 -18.81 23.88
CA ALA A 13 27.81 -19.27 22.76
C ALA A 13 28.25 -18.48 21.50
N VAL A 14 29.02 -19.12 20.62
CA VAL A 14 29.32 -18.57 19.29
C VAL A 14 28.13 -18.88 18.40
N ALA A 15 27.20 -17.93 18.27
CA ALA A 15 26.17 -17.97 17.26
C ALA A 15 26.80 -17.58 15.91
N THR A 16 27.01 -18.56 15.03
CA THR A 16 27.31 -18.29 13.62
C THR A 16 26.03 -17.81 12.94
N GLY A 17 25.74 -16.52 13.07
CA GLY A 17 24.72 -15.85 12.28
C GLY A 17 25.17 -15.79 10.82
N ILE A 18 24.35 -16.34 9.92
CA ILE A 18 24.43 -15.99 8.50
C ILE A 18 24.09 -14.51 8.43
N ALA A 19 25.09 -13.67 8.15
CA ALA A 19 24.90 -12.25 7.95
C ALA A 19 24.12 -12.06 6.65
N THR A 20 22.79 -11.90 6.76
CA THR A 20 22.03 -11.20 5.74
C THR A 20 22.49 -9.74 5.79
N PRO A 21 22.85 -9.10 4.66
CA PRO A 21 23.20 -7.68 4.68
C PRO A 21 22.03 -6.90 5.29
N ASP A 22 22.34 -5.97 6.20
CA ASP A 22 21.37 -5.05 6.79
C ASP A 22 20.81 -4.16 5.68
N ALA A 23 19.72 -4.62 5.05
CA ALA A 23 18.87 -3.79 4.23
C ALA A 23 18.00 -2.96 5.19
N THR A 24 18.49 -1.78 5.57
CA THR A 24 17.67 -0.82 6.33
C THR A 24 16.93 0.03 5.32
N ALA A 25 15.63 -0.23 5.10
CA ALA A 25 14.72 0.55 4.26
C ALA A 25 14.49 1.99 4.78
N MET A 26 15.57 2.64 5.23
CA MET A 26 15.54 3.84 6.05
C MET A 26 15.64 5.07 5.16
N PRO A 27 14.70 6.01 5.31
CA PRO A 27 14.82 7.32 4.70
C PRO A 27 16.18 7.98 4.99
N PRO A 28 16.67 8.85 4.08
CA PRO A 28 17.86 9.66 4.34
C PRO A 28 17.76 10.37 5.70
N LYS A 29 18.86 10.44 6.44
CA LYS A 29 18.87 11.02 7.79
C LYS A 29 18.27 12.43 7.79
N GLY A 30 17.25 12.63 8.63
CA GLY A 30 16.53 13.91 8.76
C GLY A 30 15.47 14.18 7.68
N ALA A 31 15.27 13.27 6.72
CA ALA A 31 14.24 13.43 5.69
C ALA A 31 12.82 13.18 6.22
N CYS A 32 12.69 12.35 7.26
CA CYS A 32 11.42 12.02 7.90
C CYS A 32 11.45 12.40 9.39
N ILE A 33 10.34 12.97 9.87
CA ILE A 33 10.21 13.52 11.22
C ILE A 33 9.68 12.45 12.20
N SER A 34 8.97 11.43 11.69
CA SER A 34 8.46 10.32 12.49
C SER A 34 9.48 9.19 12.61
N VAL A 35 9.58 8.60 13.80
CA VAL A 35 10.26 7.32 14.01
C VAL A 35 9.20 6.23 13.86
N GLN A 36 9.45 5.25 12.98
CA GLN A 36 8.60 4.09 12.81
C GLN A 36 9.37 2.85 13.27
N ALA A 37 8.76 2.03 14.13
CA ALA A 37 9.35 0.77 14.57
C ALA A 37 9.31 -0.27 13.45
N SER A 38 10.27 -1.19 13.46
CA SER A 38 10.30 -2.31 12.50
C SER A 38 9.04 -3.15 12.58
N GLY A 39 8.53 -3.54 11.42
CA GLY A 39 7.45 -4.50 11.29
C GLY A 39 7.91 -5.92 11.63
N ALA A 40 6.94 -6.82 11.81
CA ALA A 40 7.23 -8.22 12.08
C ALA A 40 7.63 -8.95 10.79
N MET A 41 8.52 -9.93 10.91
CA MET A 41 8.78 -10.88 9.82
C MET A 41 7.66 -11.90 9.79
N VAL A 42 7.06 -12.12 8.61
CA VAL A 42 5.90 -13.01 8.47
C VAL A 42 6.26 -14.21 7.61
N ARG A 43 6.27 -15.39 8.23
CA ARG A 43 6.55 -16.68 7.56
C ARG A 43 5.30 -17.30 6.95
N GLU A 44 4.14 -17.04 7.52
CA GLU A 44 2.86 -17.56 7.06
C GLU A 44 2.37 -16.77 5.84
N VAL A 45 1.74 -17.46 4.90
CA VAL A 45 1.13 -16.80 3.74
C VAL A 45 -0.07 -15.98 4.24
N PRO A 46 -0.09 -14.65 4.02
CA PRO A 46 -1.18 -13.81 4.51
C PRO A 46 -2.48 -14.14 3.78
N TRP A 47 -3.60 -13.78 4.40
CA TRP A 47 -4.92 -14.17 3.88
C TRP A 47 -5.21 -13.63 2.48
N ALA A 48 -4.71 -12.44 2.14
CA ALA A 48 -4.90 -11.85 0.83
C ALA A 48 -4.21 -12.68 -0.27
N GLN A 49 -3.00 -13.16 -0.01
CA GLN A 49 -2.30 -14.11 -0.88
C GLN A 49 -3.03 -15.46 -0.93
N ASN A 50 -3.52 -15.99 0.20
CA ASN A 50 -4.27 -17.25 0.19
C ASN A 50 -5.61 -17.16 -0.55
N SER A 51 -6.29 -16.01 -0.48
CA SER A 51 -7.63 -15.84 -1.08
C SER A 51 -7.57 -15.56 -2.58
N LEU A 52 -6.62 -14.72 -3.01
CA LEU A 52 -6.43 -14.41 -4.43
C LEU A 52 -5.54 -15.43 -5.16
N ASP A 53 -4.69 -16.14 -4.42
CA ASP A 53 -3.73 -17.14 -4.94
C ASP A 53 -2.98 -16.64 -6.19
N PRO A 54 -2.33 -15.45 -6.13
CA PRO A 54 -1.81 -14.79 -7.32
C PRO A 54 -0.64 -15.56 -7.96
N ASP A 55 0.02 -16.45 -7.23
CA ASP A 55 1.09 -17.32 -7.73
C ASP A 55 0.58 -18.38 -8.72
N ARG A 56 -0.71 -18.74 -8.68
CA ARG A 56 -1.32 -19.55 -9.75
C ARG A 56 -1.26 -18.88 -11.12
N ALA A 57 -1.20 -17.55 -11.19
CA ALA A 57 -1.09 -16.81 -12.44
C ALA A 57 0.33 -16.83 -13.03
N TRP A 58 1.36 -17.05 -12.19
CA TRP A 58 2.77 -16.91 -12.57
C TRP A 58 3.29 -17.84 -13.68
N PRO A 59 2.76 -19.06 -13.89
CA PRO A 59 3.07 -19.85 -15.07
C PRO A 59 2.65 -19.19 -16.39
N PHE A 60 1.69 -18.26 -16.37
CA PHE A 60 1.17 -17.55 -17.53
C PHE A 60 1.74 -16.13 -17.65
N SER A 61 1.91 -15.44 -16.52
CA SER A 61 2.48 -14.11 -16.46
C SER A 61 2.92 -13.76 -15.05
N ARG A 62 4.05 -13.07 -14.94
CA ARG A 62 4.57 -12.48 -13.71
C ARG A 62 4.62 -10.95 -13.75
N GLY A 63 4.13 -10.33 -14.83
CA GLY A 63 4.15 -8.88 -15.04
C GLY A 63 5.41 -8.33 -15.72
N ALA A 64 6.30 -9.20 -16.21
CA ALA A 64 7.55 -8.81 -16.85
C ALA A 64 7.35 -7.80 -18.00
N GLY A 65 8.20 -6.77 -18.04
CA GLY A 65 8.16 -5.73 -19.08
C GLY A 65 7.10 -4.64 -18.86
N VAL A 66 6.23 -4.78 -17.87
CA VAL A 66 5.22 -3.77 -17.52
C VAL A 66 5.77 -2.84 -16.45
N THR A 67 5.64 -1.53 -16.67
CA THR A 67 5.92 -0.51 -15.66
C THR A 67 4.61 -0.06 -15.01
N VAL A 68 4.52 -0.18 -13.70
CA VAL A 68 3.42 0.30 -12.87
C VAL A 68 3.88 1.55 -12.12
N ALA A 69 3.24 2.70 -12.35
CA ALA A 69 3.50 3.89 -11.56
C ALA A 69 2.73 3.85 -10.25
N VAL A 70 3.42 4.18 -9.16
CA VAL A 70 2.83 4.31 -7.82
C VAL A 70 2.88 5.78 -7.46
N ILE A 71 1.74 6.47 -7.62
CA ILE A 71 1.61 7.90 -7.29
C ILE A 71 1.14 8.02 -5.85
N ASP A 72 2.09 8.16 -4.93
CA ASP A 72 1.89 7.94 -3.49
C ASP A 72 2.93 8.69 -2.62
N SER A 73 3.36 8.12 -1.50
CA SER A 73 4.33 8.72 -0.56
C SER A 73 5.80 8.40 -0.82
N GLY A 74 6.09 7.79 -1.97
CA GLY A 74 7.42 7.28 -2.34
C GLY A 74 7.52 5.78 -2.15
N ILE A 75 8.68 5.21 -2.47
CA ILE A 75 8.95 3.78 -2.30
C ILE A 75 10.35 3.63 -1.74
N ASP A 76 10.51 2.92 -0.62
CA ASP A 76 11.84 2.53 -0.12
C ASP A 76 12.42 1.45 -1.02
N SER A 77 13.25 1.90 -1.97
CA SER A 77 13.82 1.05 -3.02
C SER A 77 14.81 0.02 -2.51
N ASP A 78 15.27 0.14 -1.26
CA ASP A 78 16.18 -0.74 -0.56
C ASP A 78 15.47 -1.76 0.36
N HIS A 79 14.13 -1.77 0.40
CA HIS A 79 13.39 -2.86 1.03
C HIS A 79 13.73 -4.20 0.36
N PRO A 80 14.03 -5.30 1.10
CA PRO A 80 14.52 -6.55 0.52
C PRO A 80 13.71 -7.13 -0.65
N GLN A 81 12.37 -7.02 -0.59
CA GLN A 81 11.48 -7.48 -1.66
C GLN A 81 11.36 -6.53 -2.87
N LEU A 82 11.97 -5.35 -2.80
CA LEU A 82 11.94 -4.31 -3.85
C LEU A 82 13.35 -3.96 -4.36
N ALA A 83 14.40 -4.42 -3.67
CA ALA A 83 15.80 -4.06 -3.90
C ALA A 83 16.45 -4.70 -5.13
N GLN A 84 15.73 -5.53 -5.88
CA GLN A 84 16.26 -6.08 -7.12
C GLN A 84 16.63 -4.94 -8.09
N PRO A 85 17.84 -4.95 -8.69
CA PRO A 85 18.22 -3.93 -9.66
C PRO A 85 17.20 -3.79 -10.80
N GLY A 86 16.74 -2.56 -11.05
CA GLY A 86 15.78 -2.25 -12.10
C GLY A 86 14.32 -2.53 -11.73
N LYS A 87 14.02 -3.02 -10.52
CA LYS A 87 12.65 -3.16 -10.01
C LYS A 87 12.02 -1.81 -9.72
N VAL A 88 12.64 -1.01 -8.85
CA VAL A 88 12.24 0.38 -8.62
C VAL A 88 13.02 1.28 -9.57
N LEU A 89 12.31 1.93 -10.49
CA LEU A 89 12.88 2.84 -11.49
C LEU A 89 13.18 4.22 -10.89
N PRO A 90 14.02 5.04 -11.53
CA PRO A 90 14.16 6.46 -11.18
C PRO A 90 12.81 7.18 -11.30
N GLY A 91 12.25 7.58 -10.17
CA GLY A 91 11.01 8.34 -10.06
C GLY A 91 11.19 9.85 -9.94
N PHE A 92 10.16 10.52 -9.42
CA PHE A 92 10.21 11.94 -9.09
C PHE A 92 9.45 12.27 -7.81
N ASP A 93 10.10 13.06 -6.94
CA ASP A 93 9.54 13.57 -5.70
C ASP A 93 9.02 14.99 -5.95
N PHE A 94 7.70 15.12 -6.09
CA PHE A 94 7.01 16.40 -6.29
C PHE A 94 6.86 17.21 -5.01
N ILE A 95 7.11 16.63 -3.82
CA ILE A 95 7.08 17.36 -2.55
C ILE A 95 8.37 18.16 -2.40
N ARG A 96 9.51 17.55 -2.72
CA ARG A 96 10.84 18.15 -2.55
C ARG A 96 11.46 18.64 -3.85
N GLY A 97 10.84 18.39 -5.00
CA GLY A 97 11.33 18.80 -6.32
C GLY A 97 12.64 18.10 -6.70
N ARG A 98 12.77 16.80 -6.42
CA ARG A 98 14.01 16.03 -6.65
C ARG A 98 13.75 14.70 -7.35
N ALA A 99 14.82 14.12 -7.91
CA ALA A 99 14.76 12.83 -8.56
C ALA A 99 14.52 11.65 -7.58
N ASN A 100 14.18 10.51 -8.17
CA ASN A 100 14.11 9.15 -7.64
C ASN A 100 12.91 8.78 -6.78
N ALA A 101 12.35 9.67 -5.95
CA ALA A 101 11.25 9.31 -5.03
C ALA A 101 11.45 7.97 -4.29
N ASP A 102 12.71 7.70 -3.95
CA ASP A 102 13.30 6.41 -3.58
C ASP A 102 13.27 6.11 -2.07
N PHE A 103 12.46 6.86 -1.34
CA PHE A 103 12.19 6.66 0.07
C PHE A 103 10.77 7.11 0.40
N ASP A 104 10.23 6.59 1.50
CA ASP A 104 8.89 6.84 1.99
C ASP A 104 8.93 7.24 3.48
N CYS A 105 8.23 8.30 3.87
CA CYS A 105 8.19 8.72 5.28
C CYS A 105 7.05 8.10 6.10
N VAL A 106 6.03 7.55 5.44
CA VAL A 106 4.80 7.04 6.08
C VAL A 106 4.52 5.57 5.77
N SER A 107 5.39 4.92 4.98
CA SER A 107 5.28 3.51 4.54
C SER A 107 4.09 3.19 3.63
N HIS A 108 3.23 4.15 3.30
CA HIS A 108 2.03 3.90 2.50
C HIS A 108 2.39 3.50 1.06
N GLY A 109 3.25 4.27 0.39
CA GLY A 109 3.70 3.97 -0.96
C GLY A 109 4.58 2.71 -1.00
N THR A 110 5.43 2.47 -0.01
CA THR A 110 6.19 1.21 0.13
C THR A 110 5.26 0.01 0.31
N ALA A 111 4.20 0.14 1.11
CA ALA A 111 3.18 -0.90 1.28
C ALA A 111 2.45 -1.20 -0.04
N VAL A 112 1.97 -0.16 -0.73
CA VAL A 112 1.31 -0.26 -2.04
C VAL A 112 2.23 -0.94 -3.06
N ALA A 113 3.49 -0.51 -3.14
CA ALA A 113 4.50 -1.10 -4.03
C ALA A 113 4.75 -2.58 -3.75
N SER A 114 4.81 -2.97 -2.48
CA SER A 114 5.04 -4.36 -2.07
C SER A 114 3.89 -5.29 -2.47
N ILE A 115 2.64 -4.81 -2.41
CA ILE A 115 1.46 -5.57 -2.87
C ILE A 115 1.49 -5.73 -4.40
N ILE A 116 1.96 -4.73 -5.14
CA ILE A 116 2.06 -4.80 -6.61
C ILE A 116 3.15 -5.78 -7.04
N SER A 117 4.40 -5.59 -6.57
CA SER A 117 5.59 -6.25 -7.14
C SER A 117 6.63 -6.69 -6.09
N GLY A 118 6.22 -6.95 -4.84
CA GLY A 118 7.14 -7.54 -3.86
C GLY A 118 7.65 -8.92 -4.31
N ASP A 119 8.97 -9.12 -4.32
CA ASP A 119 9.58 -10.40 -4.67
C ASP A 119 9.22 -11.50 -3.68
N PRO A 120 8.93 -12.74 -4.15
CA PRO A 120 8.92 -13.89 -3.27
C PRO A 120 10.31 -14.08 -2.66
N MET A 121 10.38 -14.28 -1.34
CA MET A 121 11.64 -14.48 -0.62
C MET A 121 11.59 -15.74 0.26
N PRO A 122 12.68 -16.51 0.36
CA PRO A 122 12.73 -17.67 1.24
C PRO A 122 12.39 -17.32 2.69
N GLY A 123 11.46 -18.06 3.28
CA GLY A 123 11.03 -17.86 4.66
C GLY A 123 10.10 -16.67 4.89
N ILE A 124 9.62 -16.02 3.83
CA ILE A 124 8.62 -14.94 3.87
C ILE A 124 7.37 -15.42 3.14
N GLY A 125 6.22 -15.40 3.81
CA GLY A 125 4.95 -15.83 3.22
C GLY A 125 4.28 -14.76 2.35
N PHE A 126 4.65 -13.49 2.52
CA PHE A 126 4.14 -12.38 1.71
C PHE A 126 4.91 -12.22 0.40
N HIS A 127 4.19 -11.89 -0.67
CA HIS A 127 4.74 -11.44 -1.95
C HIS A 127 3.71 -10.59 -2.71
N GLY A 128 4.17 -9.85 -3.71
CA GLY A 128 3.31 -9.07 -4.59
C GLY A 128 2.58 -9.93 -5.62
N VAL A 129 1.59 -9.32 -6.28
CA VAL A 129 0.78 -9.98 -7.32
C VAL A 129 1.58 -10.19 -8.61
N ALA A 130 2.33 -9.18 -9.05
CA ALA A 130 3.12 -9.16 -10.28
C ALA A 130 4.61 -8.93 -9.99
N PRO A 131 5.31 -9.94 -9.45
CA PRO A 131 6.68 -9.78 -8.94
C PRO A 131 7.71 -9.38 -10.00
N ASP A 132 7.46 -9.59 -11.29
CA ASP A 132 8.42 -9.20 -12.35
C ASP A 132 8.05 -7.85 -12.99
N ALA A 133 7.00 -7.17 -12.50
CA ALA A 133 6.66 -5.81 -12.91
C ALA A 133 7.64 -4.79 -12.31
N ARG A 134 7.94 -3.73 -13.06
CA ARG A 134 8.76 -2.62 -12.57
C ARG A 134 7.88 -1.54 -11.98
N LEU A 135 8.39 -0.83 -10.98
CA LEU A 135 7.71 0.22 -10.25
C LEU A 135 8.30 1.57 -10.62
N LEU A 136 7.47 2.53 -11.00
CA LEU A 136 7.85 3.94 -11.16
C LEU A 136 7.32 4.72 -9.94
N PRO A 137 8.17 5.05 -8.94
CA PRO A 137 7.75 5.84 -7.79
C PRO A 137 7.47 7.29 -8.20
N VAL A 138 6.31 7.81 -7.81
CA VAL A 138 5.97 9.23 -8.02
C VAL A 138 5.42 9.78 -6.71
N ARG A 139 6.26 10.51 -5.98
CA ARG A 139 5.92 10.95 -4.62
C ARG A 139 5.20 12.28 -4.65
N VAL A 140 4.01 12.32 -4.06
CA VAL A 140 3.11 13.49 -4.06
C VAL A 140 2.60 13.89 -2.68
N SER A 141 2.72 13.02 -1.66
CA SER A 141 2.33 13.34 -0.28
C SER A 141 3.22 12.64 0.76
N ASP A 142 3.38 13.27 1.92
CA ASP A 142 3.98 12.66 3.13
C ASP A 142 2.94 12.50 4.24
N LEU A 143 1.66 12.64 3.89
CA LEU A 143 0.54 12.45 4.79
C LEU A 143 0.01 11.03 4.61
N GLU A 144 -0.43 10.42 5.71
CA GLU A 144 -1.26 9.21 5.63
C GLU A 144 -2.53 9.51 4.82
N ALA A 145 -3.04 8.50 4.11
CA ALA A 145 -4.25 8.64 3.30
C ALA A 145 -5.42 9.15 4.16
N GLY A 146 -6.03 10.27 3.76
CA GLY A 146 -7.14 10.90 4.49
C GLY A 146 -6.74 11.84 5.63
N ALA A 147 -5.44 11.99 5.94
CA ALA A 147 -4.95 12.87 7.01
C ALA A 147 -4.81 14.35 6.62
N GLY A 148 -5.13 14.73 5.38
CA GLY A 148 -5.06 16.12 4.91
C GLY A 148 -6.35 16.93 5.12
N GLU A 149 -6.27 18.25 4.95
CA GLU A 149 -7.42 19.14 5.08
C GLU A 149 -8.56 18.75 4.13
N GLY A 150 -9.79 18.67 4.68
CA GLY A 150 -10.95 18.20 3.92
C GLY A 150 -10.86 16.75 3.44
N GLY A 151 -9.93 15.95 4.00
CA GLY A 151 -9.65 14.59 3.56
C GLY A 151 -8.69 14.49 2.37
N ASN A 152 -8.20 15.61 1.83
CA ASN A 152 -7.31 15.63 0.68
C ASN A 152 -5.84 15.53 1.12
N ALA A 153 -5.24 14.36 0.94
CA ALA A 153 -3.84 14.15 1.30
C ALA A 153 -2.84 14.80 0.30
N VAL A 154 -3.30 15.32 -0.84
CA VAL A 154 -2.44 15.83 -1.94
C VAL A 154 -2.96 17.13 -2.52
N ASN A 155 -2.05 18.01 -2.94
CA ASN A 155 -2.38 19.17 -3.76
C ASN A 155 -2.86 18.71 -5.16
N PRO A 156 -4.10 19.05 -5.60
CA PRO A 156 -4.65 18.54 -6.86
C PRO A 156 -3.84 18.90 -8.12
N SER A 157 -3.18 20.06 -8.15
CA SER A 157 -2.33 20.47 -9.28
C SER A 157 -1.05 19.64 -9.36
N VAL A 158 -0.45 19.34 -8.20
CA VAL A 158 0.68 18.40 -8.12
C VAL A 158 0.24 17.01 -8.57
N PHE A 159 -0.93 16.56 -8.10
CA PHE A 159 -1.46 15.24 -8.44
C PHE A 159 -1.72 15.06 -9.94
N GLY A 160 -2.38 16.04 -10.59
CA GLY A 160 -2.57 16.03 -12.04
C GLY A 160 -1.25 16.04 -12.83
N THR A 161 -0.26 16.82 -12.37
CA THR A 161 1.08 16.85 -12.99
C THR A 161 1.79 15.51 -12.84
N ALA A 162 1.71 14.88 -11.66
CA ALA A 162 2.29 13.57 -11.37
C ALA A 162 1.69 12.46 -12.24
N ILE A 163 0.37 12.49 -12.49
CA ILE A 163 -0.29 11.54 -13.40
C ILE A 163 0.28 11.68 -14.81
N ARG A 164 0.44 12.90 -15.33
CA ARG A 164 1.05 13.12 -16.65
C ARG A 164 2.51 12.66 -16.69
N TYR A 165 3.28 12.98 -15.65
CA TYR A 165 4.66 12.51 -15.50
C TYR A 165 4.75 10.99 -15.61
N ALA A 166 3.89 10.25 -14.89
CA ALA A 166 3.88 8.78 -14.93
C ALA A 166 3.67 8.24 -16.35
N VAL A 167 2.70 8.79 -17.08
CA VAL A 167 2.41 8.43 -18.48
C VAL A 167 3.63 8.70 -19.38
N ASP A 168 4.21 9.90 -19.26
CA ASP A 168 5.32 10.34 -20.11
C ASP A 168 6.63 9.59 -19.80
N HIS A 169 6.73 8.95 -18.63
CA HIS A 169 7.86 8.10 -18.21
C HIS A 169 7.57 6.60 -18.38
N GLY A 170 6.61 6.25 -19.24
CA GLY A 170 6.43 4.90 -19.75
C GLY A 170 5.63 3.97 -18.85
N ALA A 171 4.88 4.49 -17.88
CA ALA A 171 3.92 3.69 -17.13
C ALA A 171 2.82 3.14 -18.06
N ARG A 172 2.50 1.85 -17.92
CA ARG A 172 1.38 1.19 -18.63
C ARG A 172 0.19 0.92 -17.71
N VAL A 173 0.44 0.98 -16.40
CA VAL A 173 -0.55 0.95 -15.32
C VAL A 173 -0.20 2.07 -14.34
N ILE A 174 -1.19 2.79 -13.85
CA ILE A 174 -1.05 3.79 -12.78
C ILE A 174 -1.91 3.37 -11.59
N ASN A 175 -1.29 3.22 -10.44
CA ASN A 175 -1.96 2.99 -9.16
C ASN A 175 -2.16 4.34 -8.43
N LEU A 176 -3.43 4.67 -8.14
CA LEU A 176 -3.83 5.88 -7.44
C LEU A 176 -4.53 5.52 -6.12
N SER A 177 -3.74 5.40 -5.05
CA SER A 177 -4.25 5.09 -3.71
C SER A 177 -4.65 6.35 -2.91
N VAL A 178 -4.58 7.52 -3.54
CA VAL A 178 -5.00 8.83 -2.99
C VAL A 178 -6.36 9.21 -3.58
N VAL A 179 -7.26 9.72 -2.72
CA VAL A 179 -8.61 10.12 -3.09
C VAL A 179 -8.80 11.60 -2.82
N LEU A 180 -9.46 12.27 -3.76
CA LEU A 180 -9.99 13.63 -3.65
C LEU A 180 -11.52 13.54 -3.62
N TYR A 181 -12.18 14.46 -2.92
CA TYR A 181 -13.65 14.53 -2.87
C TYR A 181 -14.22 15.72 -3.65
N ALA A 182 -13.46 16.19 -4.64
CA ALA A 182 -13.85 17.26 -5.55
C ALA A 182 -13.40 16.91 -6.97
N ASP A 183 -14.25 17.25 -7.94
CA ASP A 183 -13.91 17.20 -9.35
C ASP A 183 -13.00 18.39 -9.68
N VAL A 184 -11.77 18.10 -10.09
CA VAL A 184 -10.74 19.09 -10.33
C VAL A 184 -10.30 19.01 -11.80
N PRO A 185 -10.46 20.08 -12.60
CA PRO A 185 -10.17 20.06 -14.04
C PRO A 185 -8.78 19.52 -14.40
N VAL A 186 -7.72 19.95 -13.71
CA VAL A 186 -6.35 19.50 -14.00
C VAL A 186 -6.17 17.99 -13.75
N VAL A 187 -6.86 17.41 -12.77
CA VAL A 187 -6.83 15.97 -12.51
C VAL A 187 -7.64 15.23 -13.57
N ARG A 188 -8.85 15.72 -13.89
CA ARG A 188 -9.71 15.15 -14.95
C ARG A 188 -9.00 15.09 -16.30
N GLU A 189 -8.31 16.18 -16.68
CA GLU A 189 -7.55 16.26 -17.92
C GLU A 189 -6.33 15.32 -17.94
N ALA A 190 -5.66 15.15 -16.80
CA ALA A 190 -4.55 14.21 -16.66
C ALA A 190 -4.99 12.75 -16.76
N ILE A 191 -6.13 12.40 -16.16
CA ILE A 191 -6.75 11.08 -16.30
C ILE A 191 -7.15 10.82 -17.75
N ALA A 192 -7.85 11.76 -18.38
CA ALA A 192 -8.21 11.64 -19.79
C ALA A 192 -6.98 11.52 -20.71
N TYR A 193 -5.86 12.17 -20.35
CA TYR A 193 -4.59 12.02 -21.05
C TYR A 193 -4.00 10.61 -20.91
N ALA A 194 -4.00 10.04 -19.70
CA ALA A 194 -3.55 8.68 -19.44
C ALA A 194 -4.37 7.64 -20.23
N VAL A 195 -5.69 7.75 -20.18
CA VAL A 195 -6.62 6.86 -20.93
C VAL A 195 -6.36 6.95 -22.44
N ARG A 196 -6.24 8.16 -23.00
CA ARG A 196 -5.92 8.35 -24.43
C ARG A 196 -4.55 7.82 -24.84
N ARG A 197 -3.63 7.63 -23.88
CA ARG A 197 -2.30 7.07 -24.10
C ARG A 197 -2.23 5.57 -23.81
N ASP A 198 -3.38 4.91 -23.73
CA ASP A 198 -3.46 3.47 -23.50
C ASP A 198 -2.76 3.08 -22.18
N VAL A 199 -3.06 3.80 -21.11
CA VAL A 199 -2.60 3.49 -19.75
C VAL A 199 -3.80 3.05 -18.92
N VAL A 200 -3.69 1.91 -18.23
CA VAL A 200 -4.73 1.47 -17.28
C VAL A 200 -4.59 2.31 -16.02
N VAL A 201 -5.66 2.98 -15.61
CA VAL A 201 -5.67 3.77 -14.38
C VAL A 201 -6.52 3.06 -13.35
N VAL A 202 -5.92 2.69 -12.22
CA VAL A 202 -6.58 1.97 -11.13
C VAL A 202 -6.61 2.89 -9.91
N ALA A 203 -7.79 3.12 -9.33
CA ALA A 203 -7.95 4.08 -8.25
C ALA A 203 -8.79 3.55 -7.09
N ALA A 204 -8.41 3.96 -5.89
CA ALA A 204 -9.17 3.70 -4.67
C ALA A 204 -10.53 4.43 -4.70
N VAL A 205 -11.61 3.77 -4.27
CA VAL A 205 -12.96 4.38 -4.20
C VAL A 205 -13.20 5.17 -2.91
N GLY A 206 -12.24 5.22 -1.99
CA GLY A 206 -12.32 6.01 -0.76
C GLY A 206 -12.83 5.24 0.45
N ASN A 207 -12.60 5.83 1.63
CA ASN A 207 -12.84 5.22 2.93
C ASN A 207 -13.87 6.00 3.78
N GLN A 208 -14.73 6.80 3.16
CA GLN A 208 -15.70 7.67 3.83
C GLN A 208 -17.15 7.17 3.73
N HIS A 209 -17.34 5.85 3.69
CA HIS A 209 -18.68 5.29 3.62
C HIS A 209 -19.57 5.75 4.79
N GLN A 210 -20.76 6.23 4.46
CA GLN A 210 -21.74 6.69 5.42
C GLN A 210 -22.89 5.68 5.50
N ARG A 211 -23.20 5.22 6.73
CA ARG A 211 -24.35 4.30 6.96
C ARG A 211 -25.71 4.95 6.65
N SER A 212 -25.74 6.28 6.58
CA SER A 212 -26.91 7.07 6.23
C SER A 212 -26.47 8.27 5.40
N GLY A 213 -27.07 8.48 4.23
CA GLY A 213 -26.67 9.53 3.29
C GLY A 213 -25.94 8.97 2.08
N ALA A 214 -25.54 9.87 1.17
CA ALA A 214 -24.72 9.51 0.02
C ALA A 214 -23.24 9.68 0.37
N ASP A 215 -22.42 8.73 -0.06
CA ASP A 215 -20.98 8.84 0.05
C ASP A 215 -20.47 10.02 -0.81
N PRO A 216 -19.44 10.75 -0.35
CA PRO A 216 -18.81 11.78 -1.18
C PRO A 216 -18.15 11.15 -2.39
N VAL A 217 -18.40 11.72 -3.57
CA VAL A 217 -17.92 11.16 -4.84
C VAL A 217 -16.38 11.17 -4.88
N PRO A 218 -15.73 10.00 -5.01
CA PRO A 218 -14.28 9.87 -4.99
C PRO A 218 -13.70 10.15 -6.37
N TYR A 219 -12.73 11.05 -6.45
CA TYR A 219 -11.90 11.26 -7.63
C TYR A 219 -10.47 10.80 -7.31
N PRO A 220 -9.82 10.03 -8.20
CA PRO A 220 -10.15 9.86 -9.61
C PRO A 220 -11.06 8.69 -9.97
N ALA A 221 -11.45 7.82 -9.03
CA ALA A 221 -12.27 6.63 -9.31
C ALA A 221 -13.59 6.93 -10.06
N ALA A 222 -14.20 8.09 -9.83
CA ALA A 222 -15.42 8.50 -10.53
C ALA A 222 -15.19 9.09 -11.94
N TYR A 223 -13.95 9.23 -12.42
CA TYR A 223 -13.70 9.69 -13.79
C TYR A 223 -13.86 8.54 -14.79
N PRO A 224 -14.35 8.83 -16.02
CA PRO A 224 -14.44 7.83 -17.07
C PRO A 224 -13.08 7.21 -17.44
N GLY A 225 -13.05 5.88 -17.61
CA GLY A 225 -11.83 5.14 -17.95
C GLY A 225 -10.87 4.94 -16.78
N VAL A 226 -11.37 5.06 -15.54
CA VAL A 226 -10.64 4.68 -14.32
C VAL A 226 -11.31 3.45 -13.74
N LEU A 227 -10.50 2.44 -13.41
CA LEU A 227 -10.94 1.24 -12.73
C LEU A 227 -11.00 1.50 -11.22
N GLY A 228 -12.19 1.70 -10.69
CA GLY A 228 -12.44 1.98 -9.27
C GLY A 228 -12.47 0.71 -8.42
N VAL A 229 -11.64 0.67 -7.38
CA VAL A 229 -11.44 -0.50 -6.53
C VAL A 229 -11.96 -0.30 -5.11
N GLY A 230 -12.96 -1.10 -4.73
CA GLY A 230 -13.44 -1.23 -3.35
C GLY A 230 -12.65 -2.25 -2.54
N ALA A 231 -12.81 -2.23 -1.21
CA ALA A 231 -12.09 -3.10 -0.29
C ALA A 231 -13.00 -4.16 0.35
N ILE A 232 -12.50 -5.39 0.44
CA ILE A 232 -13.09 -6.47 1.25
C ILE A 232 -12.18 -6.85 2.42
N THR A 233 -12.78 -7.44 3.45
CA THR A 233 -12.09 -8.04 4.59
C THR A 233 -11.81 -9.53 4.34
N ILE A 234 -11.13 -10.17 5.29
CA ILE A 234 -10.82 -11.60 5.25
C ILE A 234 -12.08 -12.50 5.26
N GLU A 235 -13.20 -12.01 5.76
CA GLU A 235 -14.50 -12.70 5.69
C GLU A 235 -15.14 -12.61 4.29
N GLY A 236 -14.50 -11.90 3.35
CA GLY A 236 -14.99 -11.67 2.00
C GLY A 236 -16.10 -10.63 1.91
N VAL A 237 -16.47 -9.99 3.03
CA VAL A 237 -17.45 -8.90 3.05
C VAL A 237 -16.77 -7.58 2.76
N ARG A 238 -17.52 -6.61 2.22
CA ARG A 238 -17.06 -5.23 2.04
C ARG A 238 -16.56 -4.68 3.37
N LEU A 239 -15.40 -4.05 3.34
CA LEU A 239 -14.87 -3.28 4.47
C LEU A 239 -15.84 -2.14 4.77
N ASP A 240 -16.31 -2.03 6.02
CA ASP A 240 -17.30 -1.03 6.45
C ASP A 240 -17.02 0.39 5.94
N ALA A 241 -15.74 0.80 5.90
CA ALA A 241 -15.33 2.13 5.45
C ALA A 241 -15.30 2.32 3.92
N SER A 242 -15.21 1.23 3.13
CA SER A 242 -15.11 1.27 1.67
C SER A 242 -16.37 1.90 1.08
N GLN A 243 -16.23 2.98 0.32
CA GLN A 243 -17.39 3.66 -0.27
C GLN A 243 -18.14 2.77 -1.26
N VAL A 244 -19.43 3.09 -1.42
CA VAL A 244 -20.36 2.41 -2.32
C VAL A 244 -20.85 3.39 -3.38
N GLY A 245 -20.91 2.97 -4.63
CA GLY A 245 -21.39 3.85 -5.70
C GLY A 245 -21.15 3.32 -7.11
N PRO A 246 -21.56 4.08 -8.14
CA PRO A 246 -21.37 3.72 -9.54
C PRO A 246 -19.90 3.76 -9.99
N TYR A 247 -19.00 4.27 -9.15
CA TYR A 247 -17.55 4.32 -9.34
C TYR A 247 -16.83 3.08 -8.79
N VAL A 248 -17.56 2.05 -8.34
CA VAL A 248 -16.98 0.77 -7.90
C VAL A 248 -17.10 -0.23 -9.06
N ASP A 249 -15.98 -0.57 -9.69
CA ASP A 249 -15.94 -1.53 -10.79
C ASP A 249 -15.74 -2.96 -10.30
N LEU A 250 -14.87 -3.16 -9.31
CA LEU A 250 -14.65 -4.42 -8.62
C LEU A 250 -14.02 -4.19 -7.23
N THR A 251 -13.85 -5.26 -6.48
CA THR A 251 -13.26 -5.24 -5.14
C THR A 251 -12.05 -6.15 -5.02
N ALA A 252 -11.18 -5.84 -4.06
CA ALA A 252 -10.02 -6.64 -3.72
C ALA A 252 -9.74 -6.59 -2.21
N PRO A 253 -8.88 -7.47 -1.67
CA PRO A 253 -8.44 -7.44 -0.29
C PRO A 253 -7.95 -6.05 0.14
N GLY A 254 -8.60 -5.45 1.13
CA GLY A 254 -8.19 -4.15 1.67
C GLY A 254 -8.46 -3.97 3.17
N GLY A 255 -9.10 -4.92 3.84
CA GLY A 255 -9.24 -4.95 5.30
C GLY A 255 -8.32 -5.98 5.94
N GLY A 256 -7.40 -5.53 6.80
CA GLY A 256 -6.45 -6.38 7.50
C GLY A 256 -5.44 -7.03 6.55
N VAL A 257 -4.97 -6.32 5.54
CA VAL A 257 -3.99 -6.84 4.58
C VAL A 257 -2.57 -6.55 5.07
N LEU A 258 -1.68 -7.52 4.92
CA LEU A 258 -0.28 -7.36 5.29
C LEU A 258 0.48 -6.67 4.15
N ALA A 259 1.37 -5.73 4.46
CA ALA A 259 2.27 -5.12 3.46
C ALA A 259 3.58 -4.64 4.10
N ALA A 260 4.60 -4.42 3.25
CA ALA A 260 5.92 -3.95 3.68
C ALA A 260 5.88 -2.56 4.35
N THR A 261 6.88 -2.28 5.17
CA THR A 261 7.10 -0.95 5.77
C THR A 261 8.55 -0.50 5.60
N ARG A 262 8.77 0.83 5.62
CA ARG A 262 10.11 1.46 5.64
C ARG A 262 10.99 1.01 6.81
N ALA A 263 10.42 0.58 7.92
CA ALA A 263 11.22 0.19 9.08
C ALA A 263 11.73 -1.27 9.01
N ASN A 264 11.70 -1.92 7.83
CA ASN A 264 11.86 -3.36 7.62
C ASN A 264 10.66 -4.17 8.15
N GLY A 265 10.41 -5.34 7.57
CA GLY A 265 9.29 -6.22 7.93
C GLY A 265 7.93 -5.73 7.43
N TYR A 266 6.86 -6.21 8.07
CA TYR A 266 5.50 -6.05 7.59
C TYR A 266 4.53 -5.59 8.69
N VAL A 267 3.50 -4.86 8.29
CA VAL A 267 2.39 -4.44 9.16
C VAL A 267 1.05 -4.60 8.44
N PHE A 268 -0.03 -4.62 9.21
CA PHE A 268 -1.39 -4.74 8.68
C PHE A 268 -1.98 -3.37 8.39
N TRP A 269 -2.67 -3.27 7.26
CA TRP A 269 -3.30 -2.07 6.74
C TRP A 269 -4.78 -2.29 6.46
N ASP A 270 -5.55 -1.21 6.56
CA ASP A 270 -6.95 -1.15 6.17
C ASP A 270 -7.17 0.01 5.19
N GLY A 271 -7.97 -0.22 4.15
CA GLY A 271 -8.47 0.81 3.25
C GLY A 271 -8.49 0.38 1.79
N THR A 272 -9.30 1.09 0.99
CA THR A 272 -9.35 0.93 -0.47
C THR A 272 -8.01 1.23 -1.14
N SER A 273 -7.17 2.05 -0.51
CA SER A 273 -5.79 2.30 -0.91
C SER A 273 -4.94 1.04 -0.99
N PHE A 274 -5.24 0.01 -0.18
CA PHE A 274 -4.54 -1.27 -0.16
C PHE A 274 -5.23 -2.37 -0.97
N ALA A 275 -6.50 -2.17 -1.36
CA ALA A 275 -7.17 -3.00 -2.35
C ALA A 275 -6.71 -2.68 -3.78
N THR A 276 -6.56 -1.39 -4.08
CA THR A 276 -6.09 -0.84 -5.37
C THR A 276 -4.82 -1.53 -5.91
N PRO A 277 -3.74 -1.74 -5.12
CA PRO A 277 -2.51 -2.36 -5.62
C PRO A 277 -2.66 -3.83 -6.04
N PHE A 278 -3.61 -4.59 -5.47
CA PHE A 278 -3.87 -5.96 -5.95
C PHE A 278 -4.36 -5.94 -7.40
N VAL A 279 -5.29 -5.01 -7.69
CA VAL A 279 -5.84 -4.82 -9.04
C VAL A 279 -4.80 -4.24 -9.99
N SER A 280 -3.97 -3.29 -9.54
CA SER A 280 -2.84 -2.76 -10.32
C SER A 280 -1.83 -3.85 -10.68
N GLY A 281 -1.52 -4.75 -9.74
CA GLY A 281 -0.68 -5.92 -10.00
C GLY A 281 -1.33 -6.87 -11.02
N ALA A 282 -2.61 -7.20 -10.86
CA ALA A 282 -3.33 -8.03 -11.82
C ALA A 282 -3.39 -7.38 -13.22
N ALA A 283 -3.58 -6.07 -13.32
CA ALA A 283 -3.49 -5.34 -14.59
C ALA A 283 -2.11 -5.49 -15.24
N ALA A 284 -1.03 -5.49 -14.45
CA ALA A 284 0.31 -5.77 -14.94
C ALA A 284 0.48 -7.21 -15.43
N LEU A 285 -0.09 -8.19 -14.70
CA LEU A 285 -0.13 -9.59 -15.16
C LEU A 285 -0.82 -9.72 -16.52
N VAL A 286 -2.01 -9.11 -16.67
CA VAL A 286 -2.79 -9.13 -17.91
C VAL A 286 -2.05 -8.45 -19.06
N ARG A 287 -1.46 -7.26 -18.82
CA ARG A 287 -0.66 -6.55 -19.83
C ARG A 287 0.53 -7.36 -20.32
N ALA A 288 1.21 -8.08 -19.43
CA ALA A 288 2.33 -8.94 -19.81
C ALA A 288 1.87 -10.22 -20.54
N ALA A 289 0.73 -10.81 -20.15
CA ALA A 289 0.15 -11.97 -20.82
C ALA A 289 -0.42 -11.64 -22.21
N PHE A 290 -1.01 -10.45 -22.37
CA PHE A 290 -1.69 -9.98 -23.58
C PHE A 290 -1.16 -8.60 -24.00
N PRO A 291 0.07 -8.51 -24.54
CA PRO A 291 0.76 -7.24 -24.77
C PRO A 291 0.07 -6.31 -25.79
N THR A 292 -0.80 -6.85 -26.64
CA THR A 292 -1.58 -6.10 -27.64
C THR A 292 -2.94 -5.62 -27.11
N LEU A 293 -3.34 -6.01 -25.90
CA LEU A 293 -4.61 -5.62 -25.31
C LEU A 293 -4.55 -4.14 -24.90
N SER A 294 -5.57 -3.37 -25.30
CA SER A 294 -5.71 -1.98 -24.91
C SER A 294 -6.02 -1.85 -23.41
N ALA A 295 -5.87 -0.66 -22.84
CA ALA A 295 -6.21 -0.36 -21.46
C ALA A 295 -7.67 -0.75 -21.14
N VAL A 296 -8.60 -0.34 -22.01
CA VAL A 296 -10.02 -0.72 -21.92
C VAL A 296 -10.21 -2.22 -21.99
N GLY A 297 -9.46 -2.93 -22.85
CA GLY A 297 -9.52 -4.38 -22.92
C GLY A 297 -9.01 -5.06 -21.64
N VAL A 298 -7.97 -4.49 -20.99
CA VAL A 298 -7.47 -4.97 -19.70
C VAL A 298 -8.52 -4.78 -18.60
N GLU A 299 -9.13 -3.60 -18.53
CA GLU A 299 -10.22 -3.28 -17.58
C GLU A 299 -11.39 -4.24 -17.75
N GLN A 300 -11.89 -4.39 -18.98
CA GLN A 300 -12.99 -5.32 -19.30
C GLN A 300 -12.65 -6.76 -18.94
N ARG A 301 -11.41 -7.17 -19.15
CA ARG A 301 -10.96 -8.52 -18.81
C ARG A 301 -10.95 -8.74 -17.32
N LEU A 302 -10.37 -7.83 -16.53
CA LEU A 302 -10.37 -7.90 -15.06
C LEU A 302 -11.79 -7.94 -14.49
N ILE A 303 -12.68 -7.13 -15.03
CA ILE A 303 -14.10 -7.09 -14.65
C ILE A 303 -14.82 -8.40 -15.02
N ALA A 304 -14.66 -8.89 -16.24
CA ALA A 304 -15.36 -10.08 -16.74
C ALA A 304 -14.91 -11.37 -16.06
N THR A 305 -13.69 -11.40 -15.51
CA THR A 305 -13.13 -12.55 -14.81
C THR A 305 -13.20 -12.45 -13.30
N ALA A 306 -13.80 -11.38 -12.75
CA ALA A 306 -14.02 -11.26 -11.32
C ALA A 306 -14.90 -12.42 -10.82
N ASP A 307 -14.60 -12.89 -9.60
CA ASP A 307 -15.45 -13.84 -8.91
C ASP A 307 -16.65 -13.13 -8.30
N ALA A 308 -17.81 -13.79 -8.29
CA ALA A 308 -18.99 -13.24 -7.66
C ALA A 308 -18.71 -12.94 -6.17
N ALA A 309 -19.17 -11.79 -5.67
CA ALA A 309 -18.98 -11.47 -4.26
C ALA A 309 -19.69 -12.50 -3.37
N PRO A 310 -19.19 -12.75 -2.14
CA PRO A 310 -19.81 -13.72 -1.24
C PRO A 310 -21.30 -13.47 -1.04
N GLY A 311 -22.09 -14.54 -1.10
CA GLY A 311 -23.55 -14.46 -1.05
C GLY A 311 -24.22 -14.01 -2.35
N GLY A 312 -23.47 -13.83 -3.45
CA GLY A 312 -23.99 -13.35 -4.74
C GLY A 312 -24.27 -11.85 -4.77
N ALA A 313 -23.69 -11.10 -3.84
CA ALA A 313 -23.83 -9.65 -3.80
C ALA A 313 -23.23 -9.01 -5.06
N SER A 314 -23.85 -7.94 -5.55
CA SER A 314 -23.42 -7.19 -6.72
C SER A 314 -23.95 -5.76 -6.63
N GLY A 315 -23.57 -4.91 -7.58
CA GLY A 315 -24.02 -3.52 -7.62
C GLY A 315 -23.04 -2.58 -6.92
N PRO A 316 -23.50 -1.45 -6.35
CA PRO A 316 -22.62 -0.34 -5.96
C PRO A 316 -21.63 -0.67 -4.83
N GLU A 317 -21.78 -1.81 -4.16
CA GLU A 317 -20.88 -2.24 -3.08
C GLU A 317 -19.68 -3.08 -3.57
N TYR A 318 -19.89 -3.91 -4.59
CA TYR A 318 -18.89 -4.88 -5.07
C TYR A 318 -18.55 -4.71 -6.55
N GLY A 319 -19.23 -3.81 -7.26
CA GLY A 319 -19.15 -3.70 -8.71
C GLY A 319 -19.49 -5.05 -9.36
N HIS A 320 -18.53 -5.59 -10.09
CA HIS A 320 -18.61 -6.88 -10.77
C HIS A 320 -18.10 -8.06 -9.94
N GLY A 321 -17.63 -7.83 -8.72
CA GLY A 321 -17.21 -8.88 -7.79
C GLY A 321 -15.82 -8.67 -7.21
N VAL A 322 -15.17 -9.77 -6.86
CA VAL A 322 -13.83 -9.80 -6.25
C VAL A 322 -12.81 -10.17 -7.33
N LEU A 323 -11.68 -9.47 -7.34
CA LEU A 323 -10.56 -9.74 -8.25
C LEU A 323 -10.16 -11.24 -8.23
N ASP A 324 -9.99 -11.83 -9.41
CA ASP A 324 -9.30 -13.13 -9.60
C ASP A 324 -8.12 -12.94 -10.58
N PRO A 325 -6.86 -12.87 -10.08
CA PRO A 325 -5.69 -12.70 -10.94
C PRO A 325 -5.44 -13.88 -11.89
N TYR A 326 -5.78 -15.11 -11.47
CA TYR A 326 -5.57 -16.31 -12.26
C TYR A 326 -6.53 -16.36 -13.46
N ARG A 327 -7.82 -16.17 -13.23
CA ARG A 327 -8.83 -16.12 -14.31
C ARG A 327 -8.58 -14.95 -15.23
N ALA A 328 -8.15 -13.80 -14.70
CA ALA A 328 -7.74 -12.65 -15.49
C ALA A 328 -6.64 -12.97 -16.52
N VAL A 329 -5.79 -13.97 -16.31
CA VAL A 329 -4.78 -14.37 -17.32
C VAL A 329 -5.08 -15.68 -18.07
N THR A 330 -6.06 -16.46 -17.62
CA THR A 330 -6.35 -17.79 -18.19
C THR A 330 -7.69 -17.92 -18.90
N ASP A 331 -8.72 -17.16 -18.51
CA ASP A 331 -10.06 -17.32 -19.07
C ASP A 331 -10.11 -16.87 -20.54
N VAL A 332 -10.78 -17.66 -21.38
CA VAL A 332 -11.05 -17.30 -22.78
C VAL A 332 -12.37 -16.54 -22.83
N LEU A 333 -12.29 -15.22 -23.00
CA LEU A 333 -13.45 -14.35 -23.11
C LEU A 333 -13.98 -14.38 -24.55
N SER A 334 -15.04 -15.15 -24.79
CA SER A 334 -15.84 -15.03 -26.01
C SER A 334 -16.76 -13.82 -25.86
N GLY A 335 -17.02 -13.03 -26.90
CA GLY A 335 -17.78 -11.76 -26.84
C GLY A 335 -19.27 -11.83 -26.43
N ALA A 336 -19.71 -12.86 -25.70
CA ALA A 336 -21.02 -12.98 -25.07
C ALA A 336 -20.82 -13.29 -23.58
N PRO A 337 -21.69 -12.81 -22.66
CA PRO A 337 -21.54 -13.08 -21.24
C PRO A 337 -21.59 -14.58 -21.02
N ALA A 338 -20.47 -15.18 -20.62
CA ALA A 338 -20.41 -16.59 -20.33
C ALA A 338 -21.31 -16.86 -19.12
N SER A 339 -22.38 -17.61 -19.31
CA SER A 339 -23.05 -18.29 -18.21
C SER A 339 -22.04 -19.28 -17.62
N ILE A 340 -21.46 -18.92 -16.48
CA ILE A 340 -20.47 -19.75 -15.78
C ILE A 340 -21.21 -21.00 -15.27
N PRO A 341 -20.85 -22.23 -15.69
CA PRO A 341 -21.34 -23.42 -15.01
C PRO A 341 -20.79 -23.43 -13.57
N PRO A 342 -21.59 -23.78 -12.55
CA PRO A 342 -21.13 -23.79 -11.16
C PRO A 342 -19.95 -24.76 -11.04
N GLN A 343 -18.76 -24.21 -10.80
CA GLN A 343 -17.58 -25.00 -10.52
C GLN A 343 -17.70 -25.63 -9.12
N PRO A 344 -17.16 -26.85 -8.90
CA PRO A 344 -17.12 -27.43 -7.57
C PRO A 344 -16.33 -26.49 -6.65
N ARG A 345 -16.94 -26.10 -5.52
CA ARG A 345 -16.25 -25.36 -4.46
C ARG A 345 -15.01 -26.17 -4.06
N LEU A 346 -13.82 -25.66 -4.39
CA LEU A 346 -12.60 -26.19 -3.84
C LEU A 346 -12.61 -25.91 -2.34
N THR A 347 -12.66 -26.96 -1.54
CA THR A 347 -12.46 -26.89 -0.10
C THR A 347 -10.97 -26.73 0.17
N THR A 348 -10.43 -25.54 -0.07
CA THR A 348 -9.23 -25.11 0.66
C THR A 348 -9.61 -25.00 2.14
N PRO A 349 -8.75 -25.41 3.08
CA PRO A 349 -8.99 -25.12 4.49
C PRO A 349 -9.28 -23.63 4.60
N ALA A 350 -10.41 -23.27 5.23
CA ALA A 350 -10.70 -21.87 5.49
C ALA A 350 -9.45 -21.26 6.13
N PRO A 351 -8.97 -20.10 5.64
CA PRO A 351 -7.86 -19.42 6.29
C PRO A 351 -8.16 -19.31 7.79
N ASP A 352 -7.16 -19.41 8.67
CA ASP A 352 -7.37 -19.22 10.12
C ASP A 352 -7.77 -17.75 10.35
N LEU A 353 -9.04 -17.44 10.12
CA LEU A 353 -9.62 -16.12 10.23
C LEU A 353 -9.37 -15.59 11.64
N ALA A 354 -9.51 -16.47 12.63
CA ALA A 354 -9.31 -16.13 14.02
C ALA A 354 -7.82 -15.83 14.30
N GLY A 355 -6.88 -16.57 13.70
CA GLY A 355 -5.44 -16.31 13.76
C GLY A 355 -5.06 -15.00 13.11
N ALA A 356 -5.47 -14.78 11.87
CA ALA A 356 -5.22 -13.55 11.13
C ALA A 356 -5.83 -12.33 11.83
N GLN A 357 -7.06 -12.43 12.33
CA GLN A 357 -7.72 -11.38 13.12
C GLN A 357 -7.00 -11.12 14.45
N ARG A 358 -6.60 -12.17 15.19
CA ARG A 358 -5.83 -12.01 16.45
C ARG A 358 -4.51 -11.31 16.19
N THR A 359 -3.80 -11.70 15.14
CA THR A 359 -2.52 -11.10 14.75
C THR A 359 -2.73 -9.64 14.32
N ALA A 360 -3.72 -9.35 13.46
CA ALA A 360 -4.06 -7.99 13.05
C ALA A 360 -4.50 -7.11 14.24
N GLN A 361 -5.30 -7.63 15.17
CA GLN A 361 -5.71 -6.92 16.39
C GLN A 361 -4.53 -6.68 17.32
N ALA A 362 -3.66 -7.67 17.54
CA ALA A 362 -2.46 -7.54 18.35
C ALA A 362 -1.51 -6.48 17.78
N HIS A 363 -1.33 -6.44 16.46
CA HIS A 363 -0.54 -5.40 15.80
C HIS A 363 -1.18 -4.02 15.87
N LYS A 364 -2.50 -3.89 15.69
CA LYS A 364 -3.22 -2.62 15.90
C LYS A 364 -3.09 -2.12 17.34
N GLN A 365 -3.15 -3.02 18.32
CA GLN A 365 -2.94 -2.70 19.73
C GLN A 365 -1.50 -2.29 20.00
N ALA A 366 -0.52 -2.98 19.41
CA ALA A 366 0.90 -2.63 19.50
C ALA A 366 1.19 -1.25 18.88
N ALA A 367 0.67 -0.97 17.68
CA ALA A 367 0.81 0.33 17.03
C ALA A 367 0.21 1.47 17.87
N ARG A 368 -0.99 1.28 18.45
CA ARG A 368 -1.60 2.25 19.38
C ARG A 368 -0.75 2.44 20.65
N ALA A 369 -0.17 1.37 21.18
CA ALA A 369 0.71 1.43 22.33
C ALA A 369 1.99 2.23 22.01
N ASP A 370 2.62 1.98 20.86
CA ASP A 370 3.80 2.69 20.39
C ASP A 370 3.53 4.20 20.20
N HIS A 371 2.40 4.56 19.60
CA HIS A 371 1.97 5.96 19.49
C HIS A 371 1.78 6.63 20.87
N THR A 372 1.21 5.89 21.84
CA THR A 372 0.99 6.41 23.20
C THR A 372 2.32 6.59 23.94
N VAL A 373 3.24 5.64 23.81
CA VAL A 373 4.59 5.70 24.38
C VAL A 373 5.40 6.84 23.76
N ALA A 374 5.32 7.04 22.45
CA ALA A 374 5.97 8.15 21.76
C ALA A 374 5.46 9.52 22.24
N MET A 375 4.14 9.68 22.43
CA MET A 375 3.54 10.90 22.97
C MET A 375 3.98 11.19 24.40
N LEU A 376 3.99 10.17 25.27
CA LEU A 376 4.47 10.29 26.65
C LEU A 376 5.97 10.61 26.71
N GLY A 377 6.78 9.97 25.86
CA GLY A 377 8.21 10.26 25.74
C GLY A 377 8.48 11.69 25.28
N GLY A 378 7.71 12.19 24.31
CA GLY A 378 7.78 13.58 23.85
C GLY A 378 7.41 14.59 24.94
N ALA A 379 6.36 14.31 25.72
CA ALA A 379 5.95 15.16 26.83
C ALA A 379 7.01 15.22 27.95
N VAL A 380 7.62 14.08 28.32
CA VAL A 380 8.71 14.01 29.30
C VAL A 380 9.95 14.74 28.78
N GLY A 381 10.30 14.57 27.51
CA GLY A 381 11.41 15.27 26.87
C GLY A 381 11.22 16.79 26.89
N ALA A 382 10.03 17.28 26.53
CA ALA A 382 9.70 18.70 26.58
C ALA A 382 9.76 19.27 28.00
N ALA A 383 9.24 18.54 29.00
CA ALA A 383 9.30 18.94 30.40
C ALA A 383 10.74 19.02 30.93
N ALA A 384 11.59 18.04 30.59
CA ALA A 384 13.01 18.04 30.96
C ALA A 384 13.77 19.21 30.31
N LEU A 385 13.44 19.54 29.07
CA LEU A 385 14.07 20.63 28.32
C LEU A 385 13.66 22.00 28.89
N LEU A 386 12.38 22.18 29.22
CA LEU A 386 11.89 23.37 29.93
C LEU A 386 12.55 23.51 31.31
N LEU A 387 12.65 22.42 32.08
CA LEU A 387 13.31 22.44 33.37
C LEU A 387 14.80 22.80 33.23
N GLY A 388 15.48 22.25 32.23
CA GLY A 388 16.86 22.59 31.88
C GLY A 388 17.03 24.07 31.55
N LEU A 389 16.15 24.64 30.74
CA LEU A 389 16.15 26.07 30.39
C LEU A 389 15.90 26.97 31.61
N VAL A 390 14.98 26.59 32.51
CA VAL A 390 14.71 27.32 33.77
C VAL A 390 15.94 27.30 34.69
N ILE A 391 16.59 26.13 34.84
CA ILE A 391 17.81 26.00 35.65
C ILE A 391 18.95 26.83 35.03
N LEU A 392 19.12 26.80 33.71
CA LEU A 392 20.16 27.56 33.01
C LEU A 392 19.91 29.07 33.10
N GLY A 393 18.66 29.51 32.95
CA GLY A 393 18.25 30.91 33.08
C GLY A 393 18.46 31.45 34.50
N ARG A 394 18.14 30.64 35.52
CA ARG A 394 18.42 30.97 36.94
C ARG A 394 19.92 31.05 37.22
N ARG A 395 20.74 30.14 36.66
CA ARG A 395 22.21 30.17 36.83
C ARG A 395 22.87 31.35 36.14
N ARG A 396 22.25 31.91 35.10
CA ARG A 396 22.77 33.05 34.32
C ARG A 396 22.21 34.41 34.75
N ASN A 397 21.45 34.49 35.85
CA ASN A 397 20.77 35.73 36.31
C ASN A 397 20.01 36.45 35.18
N PHE A 398 19.34 35.69 34.30
CA PHE A 398 18.51 36.28 33.26
C PHE A 398 17.26 36.89 33.91
N ALA A 399 17.25 38.21 34.08
CA ALA A 399 16.03 38.97 34.36
C ALA A 399 15.30 39.20 33.03
N PRO A 400 14.03 38.82 32.87
CA PRO A 400 13.27 39.19 31.68
C PRO A 400 13.14 40.71 31.63
N GLY A 401 13.88 41.34 30.72
CA GLY A 401 13.81 42.79 30.49
C GLY A 401 12.53 43.15 29.77
N LEU A 402 11.48 43.48 30.51
CA LEU A 402 10.37 44.27 30.00
C LEU A 402 10.79 45.75 30.06
N ARG A 403 11.33 46.28 28.97
CA ARG A 403 11.37 47.73 28.73
C ARG A 403 10.14 48.09 27.89
N TRP A 404 9.28 48.91 28.46
CA TRP A 404 8.25 49.63 27.73
C TRP A 404 8.83 51.00 27.40
N ASP A 405 9.04 51.28 26.12
CA ASP A 405 9.11 52.64 25.56
C ASP A 405 8.02 52.74 24.48
#